data_AF-A0A8T2B879-F1
#
_entry.id   AF-A0A8T2B879-F1
#
_cell.length_a   1.000
_cell.length_b   1.000
_cell.length_c   1.000
_cell.angle_alpha   90.00
_cell.angle_beta   90.00
_cell.angle_gamma   90.00
#
_symmetry.space_group_name_H-M   'P 1'
#
loop_
_entity.id
_entity.type
_entity.pdbx_description
1 polymer ?
#
loop_
_entity_poly.entity_id
_entity_poly.type
_entity_poly.pdbx_seq_one_letter_code
_entity_poly.pdbx_strand_id
1 'polypeptide(L)'
;MYISFYYILQFEVDADDYIVAVQVTYDNVFGQESDIITSITFNTFKGKTSPPYGLETEKKFVLKDKNGGKLVGFHGRAGEALHALGAYFATTTTPVTPGTPAKKLSAIGGDEGTAWDDGAYDGVKKVYVGQGQDGISAVKFEYNKGAEDIVGGEHGKRTLLGFEEFELDYPSEYITAVEGTYDRIFGSDGVVITMLRFKTNKQTSAPFGLEAGTAFELKEEGHKIVGFHGKASELLHQFGVHVMPITN
;
A
#
# COMPACT_ATOMS: atom_id res chain seq x y z
N MET A 1 -11.80 -51.61 -25.66
CA MET A 1 -11.00 -50.46 -26.15
C MET A 1 -11.74 -49.21 -25.73
N TYR A 2 -11.44 -48.68 -24.54
CA TYR A 2 -12.03 -47.43 -24.06
C TYR A 2 -11.17 -46.28 -24.59
N ILE A 3 -11.75 -45.48 -25.48
CA ILE A 3 -11.15 -44.23 -25.92
C ILE A 3 -11.43 -43.23 -24.79
N SER A 4 -10.43 -42.95 -23.96
CA SER A 4 -10.51 -41.86 -22.99
C SER A 4 -10.32 -40.55 -23.73
N PHE A 5 -11.38 -39.75 -23.82
CA PHE A 5 -11.29 -38.37 -24.29
C PHE A 5 -10.84 -37.51 -23.12
N TYR A 6 -9.58 -37.09 -23.12
CA TYR A 6 -9.08 -36.10 -22.17
C TYR A 6 -9.66 -34.74 -22.55
N TYR A 7 -10.70 -34.29 -21.84
CA TYR A 7 -11.17 -32.91 -21.94
C TYR A 7 -10.23 -32.03 -21.11
N ILE A 8 -9.52 -31.13 -21.77
CA ILE A 8 -8.75 -30.07 -21.10
C ILE A 8 -9.71 -28.93 -20.81
N LEU A 9 -9.84 -28.59 -19.53
CA LEU A 9 -10.56 -27.39 -19.11
C LEU A 9 -9.57 -26.22 -19.08
N GLN A 10 -9.94 -25.10 -19.69
CA GLN A 10 -9.10 -23.92 -19.82
C GLN A 10 -9.72 -22.74 -19.08
N PHE A 11 -8.88 -21.93 -18.45
CA PHE A 11 -9.22 -20.62 -17.91
C PHE A 11 -8.31 -19.58 -18.56
N GLU A 12 -8.89 -18.71 -19.39
CA GLU A 12 -8.13 -17.60 -19.99
C GLU A 12 -8.16 -16.38 -19.07
N VAL A 13 -6.97 -15.86 -18.79
CA VAL A 13 -6.74 -14.63 -18.02
C VAL A 13 -6.27 -13.57 -19.00
N ASP A 14 -6.90 -12.39 -18.94
CA ASP A 14 -6.56 -11.28 -19.82
C ASP A 14 -5.13 -10.80 -19.57
N ALA A 15 -4.48 -10.21 -20.58
CA ALA A 15 -3.07 -9.79 -20.48
C ALA A 15 -2.81 -8.74 -19.39
N ASP A 16 -3.84 -7.97 -19.02
CA ASP A 16 -3.81 -6.94 -17.98
C ASP A 16 -4.55 -7.39 -16.69
N ASP A 17 -4.81 -8.68 -16.55
CA ASP A 17 -5.36 -9.30 -15.35
C ASP A 17 -4.41 -10.38 -14.81
N TYR A 18 -4.62 -10.80 -13.56
CA TYR A 18 -3.80 -11.82 -12.93
C TYR A 18 -4.53 -12.52 -11.80
N ILE A 19 -4.13 -13.76 -11.51
CA ILE A 19 -4.72 -14.57 -10.44
C ILE A 19 -4.16 -14.08 -9.09
N VAL A 20 -5.07 -13.80 -8.14
CA VAL A 20 -4.74 -13.33 -6.78
C VAL A 20 -5.09 -14.36 -5.70
N ALA A 21 -6.00 -15.29 -6.00
CA ALA A 21 -6.36 -16.34 -5.07
C ALA A 21 -6.80 -17.61 -5.80
N VAL A 22 -6.53 -18.74 -5.16
CA VAL A 22 -6.97 -20.07 -5.62
C VAL A 22 -7.71 -20.75 -4.49
N GLN A 23 -9.00 -20.98 -4.68
CA GLN A 23 -9.79 -21.82 -3.78
C GLN A 23 -9.61 -23.27 -4.19
N VAL A 24 -9.32 -24.12 -3.21
CA VAL A 24 -9.06 -25.54 -3.41
C VAL A 24 -9.96 -26.34 -2.47
N THR A 25 -10.70 -27.30 -3.01
CA THR A 25 -11.42 -28.30 -2.21
C THR A 25 -10.68 -29.63 -2.26
N TYR A 26 -10.78 -30.41 -1.20
CA TYR A 26 -10.16 -31.72 -1.12
C TYR A 26 -11.08 -32.70 -0.39
N ASP A 27 -10.88 -34.00 -0.62
CA ASP A 27 -11.57 -35.01 0.17
C ASP A 27 -10.87 -36.36 0.14
N ASN A 28 -11.30 -37.24 1.04
CA ASN A 28 -10.90 -38.64 1.06
C ASN A 28 -11.87 -39.45 0.18
N VAL A 29 -11.43 -39.82 -1.02
CA VAL A 29 -12.26 -40.59 -1.96
C VAL A 29 -12.03 -42.08 -1.77
N PHE A 30 -13.11 -42.87 -1.81
CA PHE A 30 -13.05 -44.32 -1.64
C PHE A 30 -12.05 -44.98 -2.61
N GLY A 31 -11.06 -45.68 -2.07
CA GLY A 31 -9.98 -46.32 -2.83
C GLY A 31 -8.68 -45.51 -2.93
N GLN A 32 -8.62 -44.31 -2.37
CA GLN A 32 -7.38 -43.54 -2.22
C GLN A 32 -6.83 -43.67 -0.79
N GLU A 33 -5.53 -43.94 -0.66
CA GLU A 33 -4.86 -44.04 0.66
C GLU A 33 -4.64 -42.66 1.32
N SER A 34 -4.87 -41.57 0.59
CA SER A 34 -4.70 -40.20 1.08
C SER A 34 -5.70 -39.24 0.42
N ASP A 35 -5.91 -38.10 1.05
CA ASP A 35 -6.78 -37.05 0.52
C ASP A 35 -6.31 -36.58 -0.86
N ILE A 36 -7.28 -36.29 -1.72
CA ILE A 36 -7.06 -35.75 -3.06
C ILE A 36 -7.78 -34.41 -3.20
N ILE A 37 -7.23 -33.55 -4.06
CA ILE A 37 -7.88 -32.31 -4.47
C ILE A 37 -9.04 -32.65 -5.40
N THR A 38 -10.23 -32.16 -5.05
CA THR A 38 -11.49 -32.47 -5.72
C THR A 38 -11.96 -31.36 -6.64
N SER A 39 -11.64 -30.09 -6.33
CA SER A 39 -11.87 -28.96 -7.23
C SER A 39 -10.89 -27.82 -7.01
N ILE A 40 -10.69 -27.02 -8.06
CA ILE A 40 -9.88 -25.80 -8.04
C ILE A 40 -10.68 -24.66 -8.69
N THR A 41 -10.69 -23.50 -8.05
CA THR A 41 -11.34 -22.29 -8.55
C THR A 41 -10.36 -21.11 -8.47
N PHE A 42 -10.15 -20.42 -9.60
CA PHE A 42 -9.26 -19.27 -9.69
C PHE A 42 -10.03 -17.96 -9.54
N ASN A 43 -9.48 -17.04 -8.76
CA ASN A 43 -9.99 -15.67 -8.60
C ASN A 43 -8.92 -14.69 -9.06
N THR A 44 -9.33 -13.75 -9.90
CA THR A 44 -8.45 -12.76 -10.52
C THR A 44 -8.55 -11.39 -9.85
N PHE A 45 -7.58 -10.53 -10.12
CA PHE A 45 -7.50 -9.17 -9.60
C PHE A 45 -8.69 -8.31 -10.08
N LYS A 46 -9.11 -8.46 -11.33
CA LYS A 46 -10.28 -7.75 -11.86
C LYS A 46 -11.64 -8.30 -11.39
N GLY A 47 -11.64 -9.25 -10.47
CA GLY A 47 -12.87 -9.84 -9.90
C GLY A 47 -13.53 -10.91 -10.78
N LYS A 48 -12.85 -11.40 -11.83
CA LYS A 48 -13.29 -12.59 -12.58
C LYS A 48 -12.98 -13.85 -11.77
N THR A 49 -13.96 -14.74 -11.65
CA THR A 49 -13.82 -16.06 -11.02
C THR A 49 -14.06 -17.14 -12.05
N SER A 50 -13.18 -18.14 -12.09
CA SER A 50 -13.35 -19.31 -12.95
C SER A 50 -14.52 -20.17 -12.48
N PRO A 51 -15.12 -21.04 -13.33
CA PRO A 51 -15.91 -22.14 -12.81
C PRO A 51 -15.04 -23.06 -11.93
N PRO A 52 -15.65 -23.84 -11.01
CA PRO A 52 -14.93 -24.86 -10.28
C PRO A 52 -14.50 -25.98 -11.24
N TYR A 53 -13.20 -26.25 -11.28
CA TYR A 53 -12.62 -27.34 -12.04
C TYR A 53 -12.59 -28.60 -11.18
N GLY A 54 -13.72 -29.32 -11.15
CA GLY A 54 -13.91 -30.55 -10.40
C GLY A 54 -15.20 -30.53 -9.56
N LEU A 55 -15.26 -31.38 -8.54
CA LEU A 55 -16.39 -31.49 -7.62
C LEU A 55 -16.09 -30.73 -6.33
N GLU A 56 -16.85 -29.68 -6.04
CA GLU A 56 -16.73 -28.97 -4.77
C GLU A 56 -17.19 -29.86 -3.61
N THR A 57 -16.37 -29.93 -2.57
CA THR A 57 -16.64 -30.65 -1.32
C THR A 57 -16.57 -29.69 -0.13
N GLU A 58 -16.96 -30.15 1.06
CA GLU A 58 -17.00 -29.30 2.25
C GLU A 58 -15.60 -28.84 2.71
N LYS A 59 -14.59 -29.70 2.59
CA LYS A 59 -13.23 -29.37 3.03
C LYS A 59 -12.54 -28.51 1.97
N LYS A 60 -12.18 -27.28 2.35
CA LYS A 60 -11.54 -26.32 1.47
C LYS A 60 -10.53 -25.44 2.16
N PHE A 61 -9.58 -24.94 1.38
CA PHE A 61 -8.65 -23.89 1.77
C PHE A 61 -8.45 -22.90 0.62
N VAL A 62 -7.93 -21.72 0.94
CA VAL A 62 -7.65 -20.67 -0.05
C VAL A 62 -6.17 -20.34 -0.01
N LEU A 63 -5.51 -20.51 -1.15
CA LEU A 63 -4.17 -20.03 -1.39
C LEU A 63 -4.28 -18.58 -1.87
N LYS A 64 -3.81 -17.64 -1.06
CA LYS A 64 -3.74 -16.22 -1.41
C LYS A 64 -2.57 -15.56 -0.69
N ASP A 65 -1.96 -14.59 -1.33
CA ASP A 65 -1.00 -13.72 -0.66
C ASP A 65 -1.72 -12.68 0.21
N LYS A 66 -1.18 -12.41 1.40
CA LYS A 66 -1.79 -11.45 2.34
C LYS A 66 -1.74 -10.01 1.80
N ASN A 67 -0.78 -9.71 0.93
CA ASN A 67 -0.49 -8.38 0.40
C ASN A 67 -0.99 -8.22 -1.05
N GLY A 68 -1.83 -9.13 -1.54
CA GLY A 68 -2.40 -9.05 -2.90
C GLY A 68 -1.43 -9.40 -4.03
N GLY A 69 -0.41 -10.22 -3.75
CA GLY A 69 0.53 -10.71 -4.75
C GLY A 69 -0.09 -11.46 -5.93
N LYS A 70 0.58 -11.37 -7.07
CA LYS A 70 0.28 -12.11 -8.29
C LYS A 70 0.75 -13.55 -8.17
N LEU A 71 -0.11 -14.51 -8.48
CA LEU A 71 0.27 -15.90 -8.63
C LEU A 71 1.31 -16.05 -9.76
N VAL A 72 2.47 -16.63 -9.45
CA VAL A 72 3.58 -16.85 -10.41
C VAL A 72 3.95 -18.30 -10.60
N GLY A 73 3.41 -19.20 -9.78
CA GLY A 73 3.64 -20.63 -9.96
C GLY A 73 2.90 -21.47 -8.92
N PHE A 74 3.05 -22.78 -9.07
CA PHE A 74 2.49 -23.77 -8.16
C PHE A 74 3.57 -24.74 -7.70
N HIS A 75 3.35 -25.33 -6.53
CA HIS A 75 4.08 -26.51 -6.08
C HIS A 75 3.09 -27.51 -5.51
N GLY A 76 3.46 -28.79 -5.45
CA GLY A 76 2.50 -29.81 -5.02
C GLY A 76 3.01 -31.22 -5.16
N ARG A 77 2.10 -32.17 -4.90
CA ARG A 77 2.33 -33.59 -5.12
C ARG A 77 1.19 -34.14 -5.97
N ALA A 78 1.55 -34.79 -7.06
CA ALA A 78 0.62 -35.42 -7.98
C ALA A 78 1.13 -36.80 -8.39
N GLY A 79 0.20 -37.73 -8.57
CA GLY A 79 0.40 -39.03 -9.21
C GLY A 79 -0.67 -39.20 -10.28
N GLU A 80 -1.49 -40.25 -10.18
CA GLU A 80 -2.73 -40.36 -10.96
C GLU A 80 -3.77 -39.31 -10.54
N ALA A 81 -3.72 -38.87 -9.28
CA ALA A 81 -4.53 -37.78 -8.74
C ALA A 81 -3.64 -36.66 -8.17
N LEU A 82 -4.23 -35.48 -7.99
CA LEU A 82 -3.56 -34.35 -7.34
C LEU A 82 -3.77 -34.46 -5.82
N HIS A 83 -2.71 -34.67 -5.05
CA HIS A 83 -2.78 -34.88 -3.60
C HIS A 83 -2.49 -33.62 -2.78
N ALA A 84 -1.70 -32.70 -3.32
CA ALA A 84 -1.38 -31.44 -2.65
C ALA A 84 -1.13 -30.34 -3.65
N LEU A 85 -1.58 -29.14 -3.32
CA LEU A 85 -1.39 -27.93 -4.10
C LEU A 85 -1.05 -26.76 -3.18
N GLY A 86 0.04 -26.09 -3.51
CA GLY A 86 0.46 -24.80 -2.99
C GLY A 86 0.77 -23.86 -4.15
N ALA A 87 0.94 -22.60 -3.82
CA ALA A 87 1.07 -21.53 -4.80
C ALA A 87 2.21 -20.60 -4.41
N TYR A 88 3.02 -20.22 -5.40
CA TYR A 88 3.98 -19.13 -5.29
C TYR A 88 3.30 -17.85 -5.72
N PHE A 89 3.36 -16.85 -4.86
CA PHE A 89 2.93 -15.49 -5.18
C PHE A 89 4.16 -14.59 -5.24
N ALA A 90 4.29 -13.85 -6.33
CA ALA A 90 5.14 -12.68 -6.34
C ALA A 90 4.29 -11.54 -5.81
N THR A 91 4.71 -10.90 -4.72
CA THR A 91 4.13 -9.62 -4.35
C THR A 91 4.21 -8.70 -5.55
N THR A 92 3.12 -8.00 -5.86
CA THR A 92 3.09 -6.96 -6.89
C THR A 92 3.82 -5.72 -6.39
N THR A 93 5.02 -5.91 -5.87
CA THR A 93 6.06 -4.91 -5.96
C THR A 93 6.46 -4.94 -7.41
N THR A 94 6.17 -3.87 -8.14
CA THR A 94 7.04 -3.52 -9.26
C THR A 94 8.47 -3.81 -8.80
N PRO A 95 9.23 -4.67 -9.49
CA PRO A 95 10.59 -4.97 -9.05
C PRO A 95 11.30 -3.64 -8.91
N VAL A 96 11.68 -3.31 -7.67
CA VAL A 96 12.56 -2.18 -7.41
C VAL A 96 13.88 -2.63 -8.03
N THR A 97 14.09 -2.22 -9.27
CA THR A 97 15.41 -2.26 -9.86
C THR A 97 16.27 -1.41 -8.91
N PRO A 98 17.46 -1.84 -8.49
CA PRO A 98 18.34 -0.99 -7.73
C PRO A 98 18.47 0.36 -8.46
N GLY A 99 17.86 1.42 -7.91
CA GLY A 99 17.73 2.72 -8.58
C GLY A 99 16.37 3.09 -9.17
N THR A 100 15.27 2.34 -8.95
CA THR A 100 13.91 2.82 -9.30
C THR A 100 13.65 4.11 -8.51
N PRO A 101 13.47 5.27 -9.18
CA PRO A 101 13.25 6.52 -8.50
C PRO A 101 11.88 6.48 -7.82
N ALA A 102 11.79 7.07 -6.63
CA ALA A 102 10.51 7.23 -5.96
C ALA A 102 9.54 8.02 -6.85
N LYS A 103 8.28 7.59 -6.89
CA LYS A 103 7.23 8.27 -7.64
C LYS A 103 6.79 9.49 -6.83
N LYS A 104 6.95 10.68 -7.40
CA LYS A 104 6.42 11.93 -6.84
C LYS A 104 4.93 12.06 -7.18
N LEU A 105 4.06 12.04 -6.18
CA LEU A 105 2.63 12.29 -6.37
C LEU A 105 2.37 13.81 -6.44
N SER A 106 1.27 14.22 -7.10
CA SER A 106 0.87 15.63 -7.11
C SER A 106 0.54 16.10 -5.71
N ALA A 107 1.09 17.25 -5.32
CA ALA A 107 0.78 17.89 -4.05
C ALA A 107 -0.60 18.56 -4.07
N ILE A 108 -1.22 18.67 -2.90
CA ILE A 108 -2.55 19.24 -2.70
C ILE A 108 -2.44 20.47 -1.79
N GLY A 109 -3.23 21.51 -2.07
CA GLY A 109 -3.27 22.75 -1.28
C GLY A 109 -3.14 23.99 -2.16
N GLY A 110 -2.70 25.10 -1.56
CA GLY A 110 -2.50 26.39 -2.21
C GLY A 110 -1.20 26.48 -3.02
N ASP A 111 -1.12 27.49 -3.88
CA ASP A 111 0.05 27.72 -4.73
C ASP A 111 1.08 28.71 -4.16
N GLU A 112 0.79 29.26 -2.98
CA GLU A 112 1.63 30.23 -2.27
C GLU A 112 2.79 29.57 -1.52
N GLY A 113 3.77 30.40 -1.13
CA GLY A 113 4.93 29.99 -0.35
C GLY A 113 6.11 29.50 -1.19
N THR A 114 7.20 29.20 -0.48
CA THR A 114 8.43 28.70 -1.07
C THR A 114 8.33 27.19 -1.24
N ALA A 115 8.61 26.70 -2.45
CA ALA A 115 8.63 25.27 -2.72
C ALA A 115 9.78 24.59 -1.98
N TRP A 116 9.50 23.41 -1.42
CA TRP A 116 10.45 22.56 -0.74
C TRP A 116 10.22 21.11 -1.17
N ASP A 117 11.30 20.33 -1.15
CA ASP A 117 11.29 18.92 -1.53
C ASP A 117 12.44 18.23 -0.82
N ASP A 118 12.13 17.36 0.14
CA ASP A 118 13.15 16.60 0.88
C ASP A 118 13.71 15.43 0.04
N GLY A 119 13.10 15.13 -1.10
CA GLY A 119 13.39 13.98 -1.93
C GLY A 119 12.75 12.71 -1.39
N ALA A 120 13.42 11.58 -1.61
CA ALA A 120 12.98 10.27 -1.18
C ALA A 120 14.09 9.49 -0.48
N TYR A 121 13.69 8.73 0.54
CA TYR A 121 14.56 7.97 1.44
C TYR A 121 14.13 6.50 1.50
N ASP A 122 14.76 5.69 2.35
CA ASP A 122 14.37 4.27 2.50
C ASP A 122 13.10 4.11 3.36
N GLY A 123 12.84 5.07 4.25
CA GLY A 123 11.60 5.17 5.02
C GLY A 123 11.56 6.39 5.92
N VAL A 124 10.38 6.63 6.52
CA VAL A 124 10.12 7.70 7.48
C VAL A 124 10.13 7.09 8.89
N LYS A 125 10.89 7.70 9.82
CA LYS A 125 10.98 7.27 11.23
C LYS A 125 10.14 8.14 12.14
N LYS A 126 10.19 9.46 11.95
CA LYS A 126 9.44 10.42 12.78
C LYS A 126 8.85 11.53 11.94
N VAL A 127 7.68 11.97 12.36
CA VAL A 127 6.97 13.13 11.81
C VAL A 127 6.82 14.16 12.93
N TYR A 128 7.12 15.40 12.62
CA TYR A 128 6.97 16.55 13.50
C TYR A 128 5.99 17.53 12.84
N VAL A 129 4.89 17.85 13.52
CA VAL A 129 3.89 18.81 13.03
C VAL A 129 3.76 19.97 13.99
N GLY A 130 4.02 21.17 13.50
CA GLY A 130 3.89 22.43 14.22
C GLY A 130 2.57 23.09 13.85
N GLN A 131 1.75 23.40 14.86
CA GLN A 131 0.49 24.09 14.67
C GLN A 131 0.67 25.62 14.71
N GLY A 132 -0.14 26.32 13.93
CA GLY A 132 -0.28 27.78 13.92
C GLY A 132 -1.70 28.22 14.31
N GLN A 133 -1.94 29.53 14.30
CA GLN A 133 -3.27 30.07 14.60
C GLN A 133 -4.31 29.69 13.53
N ASP A 134 -3.87 29.62 12.26
CA ASP A 134 -4.76 29.46 11.10
C ASP A 134 -4.59 28.09 10.39
N GLY A 135 -3.86 27.14 10.98
CA GLY A 135 -3.61 25.82 10.38
C GLY A 135 -2.25 25.24 10.76
N ILE A 136 -1.71 24.37 9.91
CA ILE A 136 -0.36 23.82 10.09
C ILE A 136 0.67 24.89 9.71
N SER A 137 1.56 25.23 10.64
CA SER A 137 2.57 26.27 10.46
C SER A 137 3.91 25.72 9.98
N ALA A 138 4.29 24.54 10.47
CA ALA A 138 5.55 23.91 10.11
C ALA A 138 5.45 22.39 10.10
N VAL A 139 6.25 21.75 9.25
CA VAL A 139 6.46 20.30 9.26
C VAL A 139 7.95 19.99 9.22
N LYS A 140 8.33 18.90 9.86
CA LYS A 140 9.69 18.37 9.85
C LYS A 140 9.62 16.84 9.93
N PHE A 141 10.60 16.16 9.34
CA PHE A 141 10.62 14.70 9.26
C PHE A 141 12.00 14.14 9.59
N GLU A 142 12.03 12.93 10.12
CA GLU A 142 13.24 12.13 10.21
C GLU A 142 13.10 10.89 9.34
N TYR A 143 14.12 10.60 8.56
CA TYR A 143 14.16 9.53 7.58
C TYR A 143 15.28 8.54 7.88
N ASN A 144 15.21 7.38 7.26
CA ASN A 144 16.30 6.42 7.21
C ASN A 144 16.88 6.35 5.79
N LYS A 145 18.21 6.29 5.68
CA LYS A 145 18.93 5.99 4.44
C LYS A 145 20.06 5.00 4.74
N GLY A 146 19.85 3.73 4.45
CA GLY A 146 20.75 2.65 4.82
C GLY A 146 20.92 2.57 6.33
N ALA A 147 22.16 2.73 6.80
CA ALA A 147 22.49 2.70 8.22
C ALA A 147 22.37 4.07 8.93
N GLU A 148 22.04 5.14 8.18
CA GLU A 148 22.01 6.50 8.71
C GLU A 148 20.58 6.99 8.96
N ASP A 149 20.43 7.73 10.06
CA ASP A 149 19.24 8.51 10.35
C ASP A 149 19.44 9.95 9.85
N ILE A 150 18.54 10.40 8.98
CA ILE A 150 18.60 11.72 8.34
C ILE A 150 17.53 12.60 8.96
N VAL A 151 17.95 13.66 9.64
CA VAL A 151 17.05 14.69 10.15
C VAL A 151 16.77 15.69 9.02
N GLY A 152 15.52 15.73 8.55
CA GLY A 152 15.05 16.63 7.51
C GLY A 152 15.01 18.09 7.94
N GLY A 153 14.85 18.97 6.96
CA GLY A 153 14.67 20.40 7.17
C GLY A 153 13.35 20.72 7.90
N GLU A 154 13.30 21.90 8.51
CA GLU A 154 12.05 22.48 8.99
C GLU A 154 11.42 23.29 7.86
N HIS A 155 10.18 22.96 7.49
CA HIS A 155 9.45 23.63 6.41
C HIS A 155 8.29 24.40 6.97
N GLY A 156 8.34 25.74 6.86
CA GLY A 156 7.37 26.65 7.46
C GLY A 156 7.96 27.43 8.62
N LYS A 157 7.13 27.90 9.55
CA LYS A 157 7.58 28.67 10.71
C LYS A 157 7.12 28.05 12.01
N ARG A 158 8.08 27.55 12.81
CA ARG A 158 7.80 27.09 14.16
C ARG A 158 7.18 28.19 15.02
N THR A 159 6.09 27.82 15.69
CA THR A 159 5.40 28.68 16.64
C THR A 159 5.83 28.38 18.07
N LEU A 160 5.33 29.16 19.04
CA LEU A 160 5.57 28.93 20.46
C LEU A 160 4.94 27.64 20.99
N LEU A 161 4.02 27.02 20.24
CA LEU A 161 3.40 25.74 20.62
C LEU A 161 4.34 24.55 20.45
N GLY A 162 5.44 24.71 19.71
CA GLY A 162 6.38 23.63 19.43
C GLY A 162 5.87 22.64 18.39
N PHE A 163 6.42 21.42 18.42
CA PHE A 163 6.07 20.33 17.53
C PHE A 163 5.36 19.23 18.31
N GLU A 164 4.31 18.67 17.71
CA GLU A 164 3.80 17.36 18.08
C GLU A 164 4.53 16.30 17.25
N GLU A 165 4.78 15.16 17.88
CA GLU A 165 5.61 14.10 17.30
C GLU A 165 4.77 12.84 17.04
N PHE A 166 5.03 12.20 15.91
CA PHE A 166 4.53 10.87 15.59
C PHE A 166 5.70 9.99 15.18
N GLU A 167 6.08 9.09 16.08
CA GLU A 167 7.17 8.13 15.91
C GLU A 167 6.64 6.79 15.40
N LEU A 168 7.31 6.25 14.37
CA LEU A 168 7.00 4.97 13.77
C LEU A 168 7.95 3.89 14.29
N ASP A 169 7.44 2.68 14.47
CA ASP A 169 8.21 1.48 14.81
C ASP A 169 8.99 0.92 13.60
N TYR A 170 9.88 1.75 13.04
CA TYR A 170 10.72 1.43 11.87
C TYR A 170 11.72 0.30 12.19
N PRO A 171 11.94 -0.69 11.28
CA PRO A 171 11.45 -0.77 9.90
C PRO A 171 10.10 -1.49 9.73
N SER A 172 9.50 -1.97 10.82
CA SER A 172 8.29 -2.79 10.75
C SER A 172 7.01 -1.98 10.54
N GLU A 173 7.05 -0.68 10.81
CA GLU A 173 5.99 0.28 10.55
C GLU A 173 6.39 1.29 9.48
N TYR A 174 5.47 1.58 8.56
CA TYR A 174 5.64 2.53 7.48
C TYR A 174 4.33 3.23 7.12
N ILE A 175 4.43 4.47 6.64
CA ILE A 175 3.26 5.28 6.25
C ILE A 175 2.72 4.77 4.91
N THR A 176 1.42 4.49 4.85
CA THR A 176 0.70 4.02 3.66
C THR A 176 -0.14 5.12 3.02
N ALA A 177 -0.62 6.07 3.82
CA ALA A 177 -1.41 7.20 3.33
C ALA A 177 -1.31 8.41 4.27
N VAL A 178 -1.54 9.60 3.71
CA VAL A 178 -1.73 10.83 4.46
C VAL A 178 -3.11 11.40 4.14
N GLU A 179 -3.93 11.57 5.15
CA GLU A 179 -5.17 12.35 5.07
C GLU A 179 -4.88 13.78 5.51
N GLY A 180 -5.65 14.73 4.98
CA GLY A 180 -5.61 16.08 5.48
C GLY A 180 -6.82 16.88 5.05
N THR A 181 -6.91 18.10 5.57
CA THR A 181 -7.86 19.10 5.11
C THR A 181 -7.12 20.39 4.76
N TYR A 182 -7.66 21.14 3.80
CA TYR A 182 -7.19 22.49 3.48
C TYR A 182 -8.38 23.43 3.38
N ASP A 183 -8.15 24.70 3.74
CA ASP A 183 -9.18 25.73 3.67
C ASP A 183 -8.58 27.07 3.22
N ARG A 184 -9.46 27.98 2.80
CA ARG A 184 -9.09 29.35 2.43
C ARG A 184 -8.97 30.21 3.67
N ILE A 185 -7.90 30.99 3.77
CA ILE A 185 -7.74 31.97 4.83
C ILE A 185 -8.74 33.12 4.60
N PHE A 186 -9.53 33.45 5.61
CA PHE A 186 -10.53 34.52 5.52
C PHE A 186 -9.88 35.87 5.15
N GLY A 187 -10.31 36.47 4.04
CA GLY A 187 -9.78 37.75 3.55
C GLY A 187 -8.57 37.65 2.62
N SER A 188 -8.20 36.44 2.18
CA SER A 188 -7.21 36.22 1.12
C SER A 188 -7.64 35.08 0.20
N ASP A 189 -7.02 34.98 -0.98
CA ASP A 189 -7.16 33.80 -1.85
C ASP A 189 -6.20 32.66 -1.45
N GLY A 190 -5.43 32.86 -0.39
CA GLY A 190 -4.48 31.89 0.14
C GLY A 190 -5.19 30.66 0.71
N VAL A 191 -4.72 29.48 0.29
CA VAL A 191 -5.16 28.18 0.81
C VAL A 191 -4.06 27.61 1.69
N VAL A 192 -4.44 27.08 2.85
CA VAL A 192 -3.53 26.47 3.82
C VAL A 192 -4.02 25.10 4.25
N ILE A 193 -3.07 24.25 4.60
CA ILE A 193 -3.35 22.94 5.18
C ILE A 193 -3.75 23.15 6.65
N THR A 194 -4.95 22.72 6.99
CA THR A 194 -5.54 22.90 8.33
C THR A 194 -5.36 21.67 9.20
N MET A 195 -5.35 20.47 8.60
CA MET A 195 -5.15 19.21 9.31
C MET A 195 -4.30 18.22 8.50
N LEU A 196 -3.48 17.44 9.20
CA LEU A 196 -2.80 16.25 8.67
C LEU A 196 -3.00 15.06 9.59
N ARG A 197 -3.19 13.88 9.01
CA ARG A 197 -3.28 12.60 9.73
C ARG A 197 -2.54 11.52 8.94
N PHE A 198 -1.69 10.77 9.63
CA PHE A 198 -0.82 9.77 9.01
C PHE A 198 -1.37 8.37 9.29
N LYS A 199 -1.64 7.62 8.21
CA LYS A 199 -2.00 6.20 8.29
C LYS A 199 -0.77 5.35 8.02
N THR A 200 -0.55 4.36 8.87
CA THR A 200 0.52 3.38 8.71
C THR A 200 -0.05 2.00 8.48
N ASN A 201 0.80 1.01 8.21
CA ASN A 201 0.40 -0.39 8.15
C ASN A 201 -0.02 -0.98 9.52
N LYS A 202 0.22 -0.27 10.63
CA LYS A 202 -0.10 -0.74 12.00
C LYS A 202 -1.15 0.11 12.72
N GLN A 203 -1.13 1.42 12.53
CA GLN A 203 -1.98 2.36 13.28
C GLN A 203 -2.33 3.60 12.44
N THR A 204 -3.09 4.50 13.04
CA THR A 204 -3.40 5.82 12.49
C THR A 204 -3.11 6.85 13.56
N SER A 205 -2.39 7.92 13.20
CA SER A 205 -2.06 9.00 14.14
C SER A 205 -3.32 9.76 14.58
N ALA A 206 -3.22 10.51 15.68
CA ALA A 206 -4.16 11.57 15.95
C ALA A 206 -4.13 12.61 14.80
N PRO A 207 -5.24 13.33 14.53
CA PRO A 207 -5.21 14.47 13.62
C PRO A 207 -4.37 15.59 14.23
N PHE A 208 -3.41 16.09 13.46
CA PHE A 208 -2.64 17.29 13.79
C PHE A 208 -3.33 18.49 13.18
N GLY A 209 -3.60 19.54 13.97
CA GLY A 209 -4.36 20.70 13.52
C GLY A 209 -5.88 20.53 13.67
N LEU A 210 -6.64 21.29 12.89
CA LEU A 210 -8.10 21.35 12.98
C LEU A 210 -8.73 20.83 11.68
N GLU A 211 -9.57 19.80 11.80
CA GLU A 211 -10.30 19.23 10.67
C GLU A 211 -11.37 20.22 10.18
N ALA A 212 -11.00 21.03 9.18
CA ALA A 212 -11.79 22.13 8.63
C ALA A 212 -11.48 22.34 7.14
N GLY A 213 -12.51 22.59 6.34
CA GLY A 213 -12.39 22.82 4.91
C GLY A 213 -12.58 21.56 4.06
N THR A 214 -11.82 21.45 2.97
CA THR A 214 -11.91 20.34 2.00
C THR A 214 -10.93 19.23 2.35
N ALA A 215 -11.42 18.00 2.49
CA ALA A 215 -10.60 16.83 2.78
C ALA A 215 -9.87 16.29 1.54
N PHE A 216 -8.69 15.72 1.75
CA PHE A 216 -7.91 15.02 0.75
C PHE A 216 -7.21 13.79 1.33
N GLU A 217 -6.84 12.86 0.45
CA GLU A 217 -6.03 11.68 0.78
C GLU A 217 -4.92 11.50 -0.26
N LEU A 218 -3.69 11.39 0.20
CA LEU A 218 -2.51 11.05 -0.59
C LEU A 218 -2.16 9.59 -0.34
N LYS A 219 -2.43 8.72 -1.31
CA LYS A 219 -2.10 7.29 -1.28
C LYS A 219 -1.80 6.74 -2.66
N GLU A 220 -1.04 5.65 -2.69
CA GLU A 220 -0.83 4.83 -3.88
C GLU A 220 -0.85 3.36 -3.45
N GLU A 221 -1.75 2.56 -4.02
CA GLU A 221 -1.91 1.14 -3.67
C GLU A 221 -0.60 0.37 -3.88
N GLY A 222 -0.23 -0.48 -2.91
CA GLY A 222 1.01 -1.28 -2.94
C GLY A 222 2.30 -0.48 -2.67
N HIS A 223 2.20 0.79 -2.30
CA HIS A 223 3.37 1.64 -2.02
C HIS A 223 3.38 2.16 -0.58
N LYS A 224 4.58 2.47 -0.09
CA LYS A 224 4.83 3.21 1.15
C LYS A 224 5.29 4.63 0.81
N ILE A 225 5.02 5.57 1.71
CA ILE A 225 5.52 6.94 1.63
C ILE A 225 6.95 6.98 2.17
N VAL A 226 7.84 7.62 1.40
CA VAL A 226 9.28 7.66 1.65
C VAL A 226 9.88 9.07 1.65
N GLY A 227 9.04 10.09 1.48
CA GLY A 227 9.49 11.46 1.39
C GLY A 227 8.33 12.43 1.21
N PHE A 228 8.60 13.71 1.44
CA PHE A 228 7.60 14.76 1.44
C PHE A 228 8.10 15.95 0.61
N HIS A 229 7.15 16.67 0.01
CA HIS A 229 7.41 17.91 -0.70
C HIS A 229 6.19 18.82 -0.60
N GLY A 230 6.35 20.09 -0.91
CA GLY A 230 5.25 21.03 -0.82
C GLY A 230 5.67 22.48 -1.01
N LYS A 231 4.86 23.38 -0.46
CA LYS A 231 5.13 24.81 -0.42
C LYS A 231 4.79 25.35 0.97
N ALA A 232 5.70 26.11 1.55
CA ALA A 232 5.53 26.69 2.88
C ALA A 232 6.10 28.11 2.95
N SER A 233 5.51 28.93 3.80
CA SER A 233 6.01 30.25 4.18
C SER A 233 5.95 30.40 5.70
N GLU A 234 5.05 31.24 6.20
CA GLU A 234 4.65 31.28 7.61
C GLU A 234 3.69 30.13 7.96
N LEU A 235 2.97 29.63 6.95
CA LEU A 235 2.06 28.49 7.02
C LEU A 235 2.39 27.45 5.94
N LEU A 236 1.91 26.22 6.14
CA LEU A 236 1.97 25.16 5.15
C LEU A 236 0.83 25.35 4.13
N HIS A 237 1.19 25.69 2.89
CA HIS A 237 0.21 25.94 1.83
C HIS A 237 -0.09 24.68 1.03
N GLN A 238 0.95 23.90 0.70
CA GLN A 238 0.84 22.74 -0.17
C GLN A 238 1.58 21.56 0.43
N PHE A 239 1.01 20.35 0.33
CA PHE A 239 1.60 19.12 0.85
C PHE A 239 1.47 17.98 -0.15
N GLY A 240 2.57 17.26 -0.37
CA GLY A 240 2.71 16.16 -1.32
C GLY A 240 3.69 15.11 -0.82
N VAL A 241 3.65 13.93 -1.44
CA VAL A 241 4.40 12.75 -0.98
C VAL A 241 5.19 12.09 -2.12
N HIS A 242 6.29 11.44 -1.75
CA HIS A 242 7.02 10.49 -2.57
C HIS A 242 6.67 9.07 -2.13
N VAL A 243 6.38 8.20 -3.10
CA VAL A 243 6.00 6.81 -2.84
C VAL A 243 6.95 5.81 -3.50
N MET A 244 7.17 4.68 -2.81
CA MET A 244 7.94 3.55 -3.32
C MET A 244 7.21 2.23 -3.08
N PRO A 245 7.35 1.22 -3.96
CA PRO A 245 6.75 -0.09 -3.76
C PRO A 245 7.18 -0.72 -2.43
N ILE A 246 6.28 -1.41 -1.75
CA ILE A 246 6.57 -2.08 -0.46
C ILE A 246 7.27 -3.41 -0.72
N THR A 247 8.61 -3.45 -0.63
CA THR A 247 9.39 -4.70 -0.72
C THR A 247 9.24 -5.55 0.55
N ASN A 248 8.82 -6.81 0.38
CA ASN A 248 8.84 -7.84 1.44
C ASN A 248 10.25 -8.33 1.74
#